data_AF-A0A8C9FD07-F1
#
_entry.id   AF-A0A8C9FD07-F1
#
_cell.length_a   1.000
_cell.length_b   1.000
_cell.length_c   1.000
_cell.angle_alpha   90.00
_cell.angle_beta   90.00
_cell.angle_gamma   90.00
#
_symmetry.space_group_name_H-M   'P 1'
#
loop_
_entity.id
_entity.type
_entity.pdbx_description
1 polymer ?
#
loop_
_entity_poly.entity_id
_entity_poly.type
_entity_poly.pdbx_seq_one_letter_code
_entity_poly.pdbx_strand_id
1 'polypeptide(L)' 'MRSGHYTAYAKMRNMNNHLSDLVLQGQPPQDAEPVKGQWFHISDTHVQAVSTSKVLSSQAYLLFYERLL' A
#
# COMPACT_ATOMS: atom_id res chain seq x y z
N MET A 1 -13.09 -24.54 8.17
CA MET A 1 -11.89 -23.79 8.60
C MET A 1 -12.20 -23.22 9.98
N ARG A 2 -11.55 -23.68 11.05
CA ARG A 2 -12.00 -23.38 12.44
C ARG A 2 -11.15 -22.34 13.19
N SER A 3 -9.99 -21.93 12.67
CA SER A 3 -9.34 -20.64 12.97
C SER A 3 -8.28 -20.32 11.91
N GLY A 4 -7.93 -19.03 11.77
CA GLY A 4 -6.84 -18.54 10.93
C GLY A 4 -6.32 -17.22 11.47
N HIS A 5 -5.08 -16.87 11.15
CA HIS A 5 -4.46 -15.59 11.55
C HIS A 5 -4.29 -14.70 10.32
N TYR A 6 -4.77 -13.46 10.40
CA TYR A 6 -4.64 -12.50 9.32
C TYR A 6 -3.53 -11.51 9.65
N THR A 7 -2.70 -11.21 8.66
CA THR A 7 -1.66 -10.19 8.75
C THR A 7 -1.78 -9.24 7.56
N ALA A 8 -1.22 -8.06 7.68
CA ALA A 8 -1.29 -7.04 6.64
C ALA A 8 0.11 -6.69 6.10
N TYR A 9 0.15 -6.36 4.81
CA TYR A 9 1.28 -5.67 4.20
C TYR A 9 0.80 -4.29 3.77
N ALA A 10 1.45 -3.24 4.25
CA ALA A 10 1.07 -1.85 3.97
C ALA A 10 2.25 -1.10 3.36
N LYS A 11 1.97 -0.32 2.30
CA LYS A 11 2.96 0.58 1.69
C LYS A 11 2.75 1.98 2.25
N MET A 12 3.75 2.49 2.95
CA MET A 12 3.73 3.88 3.40
C MET A 12 4.16 4.79 2.25
N ARG A 13 3.38 5.84 2.00
CA ARG A 13 3.72 6.91 1.04
C ARG A 13 4.33 8.07 1.79
N ASN A 14 5.40 8.66 1.25
CA ASN A 14 5.73 10.03 1.61
C ASN A 14 4.62 10.92 1.04
N MET A 15 3.83 11.55 1.91
CA MET A 15 2.80 12.47 1.47
C MET A 15 3.48 13.70 0.86
N ASN A 16 3.48 13.81 -0.46
CA ASN A 16 3.35 15.12 -1.08
C ASN A 16 1.86 15.47 -0.97
N ASN A 17 1.53 16.60 -0.34
CA ASN A 17 0.16 17.12 -0.13
C ASN A 17 -0.68 17.23 -1.43
N HIS A 18 -0.07 17.01 -2.58
CA HIS A 18 -0.65 17.14 -3.91
C HIS A 18 -1.69 16.07 -4.27
N LEU A 19 -1.72 14.91 -3.59
CA LEU A 19 -2.67 13.83 -3.88
C LEU A 19 -4.10 14.12 -3.40
N SER A 20 -4.23 14.79 -2.25
CA SER A 20 -5.53 15.25 -1.73
C SER A 20 -6.18 16.24 -2.70
N ASP A 21 -5.38 17.17 -3.25
CA ASP A 21 -5.89 18.19 -4.17
C ASP A 21 -6.33 17.58 -5.51
N LEU A 22 -5.58 16.62 -6.05
CA LEU A 22 -5.91 15.97 -7.32
C LEU A 22 -7.18 15.10 -7.25
N VAL A 23 -7.42 14.39 -6.14
CA VAL A 23 -8.63 13.57 -5.95
C VAL A 23 -9.88 14.46 -5.81
N LEU A 24 -9.74 15.62 -5.18
CA LEU A 24 -10.85 16.57 -5.00
C LEU A 24 -11.13 17.41 -6.25
N GLN A 25 -10.11 17.71 -7.07
CA GLN A 25 -10.24 18.60 -8.23
C GLN A 25 -10.51 17.90 -9.57
N GLY A 26 -10.47 16.56 -9.63
CA GLY A 26 -10.85 15.82 -10.85
C GLY A 26 -9.95 16.09 -12.06
N GLN A 27 -8.70 16.52 -11.85
CA GLN A 27 -7.74 16.75 -12.92
C GLN A 27 -7.31 15.43 -13.59
N PRO A 28 -7.05 15.46 -14.90
CA PRO A 28 -6.64 14.25 -15.62
C PRO A 28 -5.29 13.74 -15.11
N PRO A 29 -5.11 12.40 -15.13
CA PRO A 29 -3.87 11.75 -14.75
C PRO A 29 -2.67 12.34 -15.50
N GLN A 30 -1.70 12.91 -14.77
CA GLN A 30 -0.39 13.28 -15.31
C GLN A 30 0.58 12.23 -14.80
N ASP A 31 0.91 11.24 -15.65
CA ASP A 31 1.94 10.20 -15.48
C ASP A 31 2.54 10.15 -14.07
N ALA A 32 1.71 9.76 -13.09
CA ALA A 32 2.12 9.78 -11.70
C ALA A 32 3.07 8.59 -11.49
N GLU A 33 4.37 8.89 -11.48
CA GLU A 33 5.41 7.90 -11.17
C GLU A 33 5.01 7.11 -9.90
N PRO A 34 5.10 5.76 -9.93
CA PRO A 34 4.63 4.93 -8.85
C PRO A 34 5.33 5.35 -7.55
N VAL A 35 4.53 5.84 -6.59
CA VAL A 35 5.04 6.45 -5.36
C VAL A 35 6.04 5.50 -4.70
N LYS A 36 7.31 5.91 -4.66
CA LYS A 36 8.38 5.18 -3.96
C LYS A 36 8.03 5.21 -2.48
N GLY A 37 7.71 4.05 -1.93
CA GLY A 37 7.21 3.91 -0.57
C GLY A 37 7.80 2.65 0.08
N GLN A 38 8.04 2.72 1.38
CA GLN A 38 8.55 1.60 2.16
C GLN A 38 7.38 0.68 2.55
N TRP A 39 7.59 -0.63 2.41
CA TRP A 39 6.62 -1.64 2.82
C TRP A 39 6.84 -2.07 4.25
N PHE A 40 5.74 -2.40 4.93
CA PHE A 40 5.74 -2.94 6.27
C PHE A 40 4.87 -4.20 6.36
N HIS A 41 5.35 -5.20 7.09
CA HIS A 41 4.56 -6.35 7.54
C HIS A 41 4.05 -6.09 8.95
N ILE A 42 2.75 -6.29 9.15
CA ILE A 42 2.05 -6.00 10.40
C ILE A 42 1.30 -7.26 10.83
N SER A 43 1.64 -7.77 12.02
CA SER A 43 0.98 -8.90 12.66
C SER A 43 0.70 -8.53 14.12
N ASP A 44 -0.55 -8.16 14.41
CA ASP A 44 -0.99 -7.63 15.70
C ASP A 44 -0.10 -6.48 16.19
N THR A 45 0.71 -6.72 17.23
CA THR A 45 1.62 -5.76 17.83
C THR A 45 3.01 -5.71 17.16
N HIS A 46 3.29 -6.59 16.20
CA HIS A 46 4.59 -6.67 15.53
C HIS A 46 4.56 -5.96 14.18
N VAL A 47 5.41 -4.93 14.04
CA VAL A 47 5.54 -4.13 12.82
C VAL A 47 6.99 -4.14 12.34
N GLN A 48 7.21 -4.45 11.06
CA GLN A 48 8.54 -4.63 10.49
C GLN A 48 8.63 -4.06 9.08
N ALA A 49 9.70 -3.33 8.76
CA ALA A 49 9.98 -2.95 7.38
C ALA A 49 10.35 -4.19 6.54
N VAL A 50 9.84 -4.29 5.32
CA VAL A 50 10.07 -5.44 4.42
C VAL A 50 10.33 -4.99 2.98
N SER A 51 10.95 -5.87 2.19
CA SER A 51 11.15 -5.64 0.76
C SER A 51 9.86 -5.84 -0.03
N THR A 52 9.76 -5.19 -1.20
CA THR A 52 8.68 -5.43 -2.17
C THR A 52 8.63 -6.90 -2.59
N SER A 53 9.79 -7.58 -2.72
CA SER A 53 9.83 -9.01 -3.07
C SER A 53 9.09 -9.89 -2.05
N LYS A 54 9.23 -9.61 -0.75
CA LYS A 54 8.52 -10.34 0.32
C LYS A 54 7.01 -10.13 0.24
N VAL A 55 6.57 -8.91 -0.09
CA VAL A 55 5.14 -8.60 -0.29
C VAL A 55 4.60 -9.37 -1.49
N LEU A 56 5.30 -9.35 -2.63
CA LEU A 56 4.87 -10.02 -3.86
C LEU A 56 4.85 -11.55 -3.74
N SER A 57 5.69 -12.14 -2.89
CA SER A 57 5.69 -13.59 -2.63
C SER A 57 4.65 -14.03 -1.59
N SER A 58 3.83 -13.12 -1.05
CA SER A 58 2.86 -13.46 0.00
C SER A 58 1.62 -14.15 -0.57
N GLN A 59 0.96 -14.97 0.26
CA GLN A 59 -0.34 -15.57 -0.08
C GLN A 59 -1.44 -14.56 0.24
N ALA A 60 -1.72 -13.67 -0.71
CA ALA A 60 -2.70 -12.62 -0.53
C ALA A 60 -4.13 -13.18 -0.45
N TYR A 61 -4.87 -12.76 0.59
CA TYR A 61 -6.31 -13.02 0.71
C TYR A 61 -7.14 -11.84 0.18
N LEU A 62 -6.73 -10.62 0.50
CA LEU A 62 -7.32 -9.37 -0.01
C LEU A 62 -6.20 -8.47 -0.54
N LEU A 63 -6.48 -7.80 -1.65
CA LEU A 63 -5.57 -6.86 -2.30
C LEU A 63 -6.25 -5.49 -2.40
N PHE A 64 -5.55 -4.46 -1.96
CA PHE A 64 -6.02 -3.08 -2.03
C PHE A 64 -5.18 -2.32 -3.06
N TYR A 65 -5.86 -1.63 -3.96
CA TYR A 65 -5.23 -0.80 -4.98
C TYR A 65 -5.82 0.60 -4.90
N GLU A 66 -4.98 1.58 -5.15
CA GLU A 66 -5.45 2.93 -5.44
C GLU A 66 -5.44 3.17 -6.95
N ARG A 67 -6.33 4.06 -7.41
CA ARG A 67 -6.34 4.50 -8.80
C ARG A 67 -5.08 5.34 -9.03
N LEU A 68 -4.25 4.94 -9.99
CA LEU A 68 -3.20 5.80 -10.50
C LEU A 68 -3.87 6.96 -11.25
N LEU A 69 -3.44 8.19 -10.92
CA LEU A 69 -3.69 9.35 -11.77
C LEU A 69 -2.56 9.35 -12.81
#